data_AF-A0AAF0J3Y2-F1
#
_entry.id   AF-A0AAF0J3Y2-F1
#
_cell.length_a   1.000
_cell.length_b   1.000
_cell.length_c   1.000
_cell.angle_alpha   90.00
_cell.angle_beta   90.00
_cell.angle_gamma   90.00
#
_symmetry.space_group_name_H-M   'P 1'
#
loop_
_entity.id
_entity.type
_entity.pdbx_description
1 polymer ?
#
loop_
_entity_poly.entity_id
_entity_poly.type
_entity_poly.pdbx_seq_one_letter_code
_entity_poly.pdbx_strand_id
1 'polypeptide(L)'
;MSMRLLVRKNPAYPLAKIPTRGSAQAAGYDLYACEDALIPKGGRAVVQTGIHIALPEGHYGRVAPRSGLVHAGDRIAQLIVEKIAMPEIEEVETLDDTERGSGGFGSTGGFASKPAASQ
;
A
#
# COMPACT_ATOMS: atom_id res chain seq x y z
N MET A 1 21.35 -14.48 -1.82
CA MET A 1 21.57 -13.32 -2.72
C MET A 1 20.93 -12.10 -2.08
N SER A 2 21.63 -10.96 -2.04
CA SER A 2 21.07 -9.70 -1.52
C SER A 2 20.13 -9.08 -2.56
N MET A 3 18.85 -8.90 -2.21
CA MET A 3 17.87 -8.25 -3.08
C MET A 3 18.08 -6.73 -3.04
N ARG A 4 18.30 -6.12 -4.20
CA ARG A 4 18.48 -4.67 -4.34
C ARG A 4 17.24 -4.03 -4.98
N LEU A 5 16.72 -2.98 -4.36
CA LEU A 5 15.67 -2.15 -4.94
C LEU A 5 16.32 -0.99 -5.70
N LEU A 6 16.12 -0.94 -7.02
CA LEU A 6 16.71 0.12 -7.85
C LEU A 6 15.78 1.33 -7.87
N VAL A 7 16.31 2.49 -7.47
CA VAL A 7 15.57 3.75 -7.42
C VAL A 7 16.34 4.82 -8.19
N ARG A 8 15.64 5.49 -9.12
CA ARG A 8 16.18 6.61 -9.90
C ARG A 8 15.39 7.88 -9.57
N LYS A 9 16.09 8.94 -9.16
CA LYS A 9 15.48 10.27 -9.05
C LYS A 9 15.29 10.86 -10.44
N ASN A 10 14.16 11.53 -10.66
CA ASN A 10 13.92 12.30 -11.86
C ASN A 10 14.56 13.70 -11.71
N PRO A 11 15.51 14.10 -12.57
CA PRO A 11 16.18 15.40 -12.47
C PRO A 11 15.24 16.61 -12.56
N ALA A 12 14.04 16.46 -13.15
CA ALA A 12 13.04 17.52 -13.19
C ALA A 12 12.48 17.90 -11.80
N TYR A 13 12.67 17.04 -10.80
CA TYR A 13 12.20 17.26 -9.43
C TYR A 13 13.40 17.34 -8.47
N PRO A 14 14.02 18.51 -8.29
CA PRO A 14 15.22 18.67 -7.48
C PRO A 14 15.03 18.31 -6.00
N LEU A 15 13.78 18.42 -5.50
CA LEU A 15 13.41 18.05 -4.13
C LEU A 15 13.12 16.56 -3.94
N ALA A 16 13.20 15.73 -5.00
CA ALA A 16 12.98 14.29 -4.89
C ALA A 16 14.00 13.64 -3.94
N LYS A 17 13.51 12.80 -3.03
CA LYS A 17 14.32 12.09 -2.03
C LYS A 17 14.30 10.58 -2.27
N ILE A 18 15.42 9.92 -2.03
CA ILE A 18 15.48 8.45 -2.05
C ILE A 18 14.67 7.91 -0.85
N PRO A 19 13.81 6.90 -1.04
CA PRO A 19 13.06 6.31 0.06
C PRO A 19 13.96 5.75 1.16
N THR A 20 13.54 5.89 2.42
CA THR A 20 14.32 5.42 3.57
C THR A 20 13.51 4.43 4.41
N ARG A 21 14.17 3.54 5.16
CA ARG A 21 13.48 2.70 6.14
C ARG A 21 13.53 3.36 7.52
N GLY A 22 12.38 3.43 8.20
CA GLY A 22 12.29 4.00 9.55
C GLY A 22 13.00 3.17 10.62
N SER A 23 13.20 1.88 10.39
CA SER A 23 13.98 0.98 11.24
C SER A 23 14.56 -0.17 10.42
N ALA A 24 15.48 -0.95 11.00
CA ALA A 24 16.10 -2.09 10.31
C ALA A 24 15.09 -3.16 9.85
N GLN A 25 13.97 -3.30 10.57
CA GLN A 25 12.92 -4.29 10.31
C GLN A 25 11.62 -3.65 9.78
N ALA A 26 11.65 -2.37 9.40
CA ALA A 26 10.48 -1.70 8.84
C ALA A 26 10.02 -2.42 7.56
N ALA A 27 8.72 -2.71 7.48
CA ALA A 27 8.11 -3.37 6.33
C ALA A 27 8.12 -2.50 5.06
N GLY A 28 8.04 -1.17 5.23
CA GLY A 28 7.97 -0.22 4.13
C GLY A 28 9.13 0.78 4.11
N TYR A 29 9.34 1.37 2.93
CA TYR A 29 10.20 2.53 2.71
C TYR A 29 9.38 3.80 2.69
N ASP A 30 9.73 4.78 3.51
CA ASP A 30 9.11 6.10 3.56
C ASP A 30 9.23 6.80 2.21
N LEU A 31 8.09 7.21 1.65
CA LEU A 31 7.99 8.00 0.43
C LEU A 31 7.82 9.48 0.77
N TYR A 32 8.48 10.34 0.00
CA TYR A 32 8.53 11.77 0.24
C TYR A 32 7.82 12.54 -0.87
N ALA A 33 7.09 13.59 -0.52
CA ALA A 33 6.59 14.55 -1.49
C ALA A 33 7.77 15.33 -2.10
N CYS A 34 7.77 15.50 -3.43
CA CYS A 34 8.77 16.33 -4.12
C CYS A 34 8.29 17.76 -4.43
N GLU A 35 7.05 18.08 -4.06
CA GLU A 35 6.40 19.38 -4.24
C GLU A 35 5.34 19.58 -3.15
N ASP A 36 4.89 20.82 -2.96
CA ASP A 36 3.77 21.11 -2.07
C ASP A 36 2.45 20.66 -2.70
N ALA A 37 1.57 20.09 -1.88
CA ALA A 37 0.25 19.64 -2.33
C ALA A 37 -0.84 20.09 -1.36
N LEU A 38 -1.89 20.71 -1.90
CA LEU A 38 -3.09 21.08 -1.15
C LEU A 38 -4.14 19.99 -1.30
N ILE A 39 -4.57 19.39 -0.19
CA ILE A 39 -5.68 18.42 -0.18
C ILE A 39 -6.89 19.09 0.48
N PRO A 40 -7.96 19.40 -0.29
CA PRO A 40 -9.19 19.95 0.27
C PRO A 40 -9.82 18.98 1.29
N LYS A 41 -10.58 19.51 2.25
CA LYS A 41 -11.34 18.70 3.20
C LYS A 41 -12.29 17.74 2.45
N GLY A 42 -12.17 16.44 2.71
CA GLY A 42 -12.93 15.40 2.00
C GLY A 42 -12.51 15.18 0.54
N GLY A 43 -11.46 15.87 0.09
CA GLY A 43 -10.90 15.76 -1.25
C GLY A 43 -9.79 14.71 -1.35
N ARG A 44 -9.21 14.64 -2.54
CA ARG A 44 -8.06 13.79 -2.88
C ARG A 44 -7.11 14.58 -3.77
N ALA A 45 -5.81 14.31 -3.63
CA ALA A 45 -4.78 14.81 -4.51
C ALA A 45 -3.81 13.68 -4.88
N VAL A 46 -3.22 13.78 -6.06
CA VAL A 46 -2.06 12.95 -6.43
C VAL A 46 -0.83 13.77 -6.09
N VAL A 47 0.02 13.25 -5.22
CA VAL A 47 1.24 13.93 -4.77
C VAL A 47 2.44 13.25 -5.44
N GLN A 48 3.25 14.03 -6.17
CA GLN A 48 4.42 13.51 -6.86
C GLN A 48 5.54 13.16 -5.88
N THR A 49 6.24 12.06 -6.14
CA THR A 49 7.43 11.62 -5.38
C THR A 49 8.74 11.92 -6.10
N GLY A 50 8.69 12.17 -7.41
CA GLY A 50 9.87 12.47 -8.23
C GLY A 50 10.85 11.31 -8.40
N ILE A 51 10.42 10.07 -8.14
CA ILE A 51 11.26 8.87 -8.27
C ILE A 51 10.64 7.83 -9.21
N HIS A 52 11.50 7.04 -9.81
CA HIS A 52 11.15 5.82 -10.54
C HIS A 52 11.78 4.63 -9.83
N ILE A 53 11.03 3.52 -9.76
CA ILE A 53 11.43 2.32 -9.03
C ILE A 53 11.31 1.12 -9.96
N ALA A 54 12.38 0.32 -10.04
CA ALA A 54 12.31 -1.00 -10.66
C ALA A 54 12.06 -2.02 -9.54
N LEU A 55 10.86 -2.59 -9.52
CA LEU A 55 10.50 -3.63 -8.56
C LEU A 55 11.15 -4.96 -8.97
N PRO A 56 11.64 -5.76 -8.01
CA PRO A 56 12.11 -7.11 -8.29
C PRO A 56 11.00 -7.97 -8.90
N GLU A 57 11.37 -8.93 -9.73
CA GLU A 57 10.43 -9.91 -10.29
C GLU A 57 9.70 -10.67 -9.17
N GLY A 58 8.44 -11.03 -9.42
CA GLY A 58 7.58 -11.70 -8.44
C GLY A 58 7.16 -10.80 -7.27
N HIS A 59 7.28 -9.48 -7.39
CA HIS A 59 6.84 -8.53 -6.39
C HIS A 59 6.01 -7.41 -7.01
N TYR A 60 5.10 -6.85 -6.20
CA TYR A 60 4.48 -5.56 -6.47
C TYR A 60 4.85 -4.55 -5.39
N GLY A 61 4.70 -3.26 -5.71
CA GLY A 61 4.93 -2.16 -4.79
C GLY A 61 3.60 -1.61 -4.30
N ARG A 62 3.26 -1.87 -3.04
CA ARG A 62 2.06 -1.29 -2.42
C ARG A 62 2.39 0.06 -1.78
N VAL A 63 1.67 1.10 -2.18
CA VAL A 63 1.67 2.39 -1.49
C VAL A 63 0.69 2.31 -0.32
N ALA A 64 1.19 2.38 0.90
CA ALA A 64 0.40 2.31 2.12
C ALA A 64 0.38 3.65 2.85
N PRO A 65 -0.74 4.00 3.53
CA PRO A 65 -0.89 5.27 4.20
C PRO A 65 0.06 5.42 5.39
N ARG A 66 0.28 6.68 5.76
CA ARG A 66 0.92 7.12 7.01
C ARG A 66 0.00 8.11 7.71
N SER A 67 0.18 8.30 9.01
CA SER A 67 -0.74 9.04 9.86
C SER A 67 -0.49 10.57 9.92
N GLY A 68 -0.22 11.29 8.81
CA GLY A 68 0.22 12.71 8.87
C GLY A 68 -0.22 13.65 7.73
N LEU A 69 -0.03 14.97 7.95
CA LEU A 69 -0.24 16.08 6.99
C LEU A 69 0.87 16.15 5.91
N VAL A 70 0.69 16.97 4.86
CA VAL A 70 1.51 16.98 3.63
C VAL A 70 2.11 18.36 3.31
N HIS A 71 3.44 18.47 3.36
CA HIS A 71 4.29 19.54 2.79
C HIS A 71 5.45 18.95 1.96
N ALA A 72 6.13 19.75 1.13
CA ALA A 72 7.30 19.29 0.38
C ALA A 72 8.38 18.71 1.31
N GLY A 73 8.84 17.49 1.00
CA GLY A 73 9.81 16.77 1.81
C GLY A 73 9.22 16.01 3.00
N ASP A 74 7.91 16.09 3.24
CA ASP A 74 7.20 15.26 4.22
C ASP A 74 7.07 13.82 3.76
N ARG A 75 6.90 12.93 4.75
CA ARG A 75 6.70 11.51 4.54
C ARG A 75 5.21 11.21 4.42
N ILE A 76 4.74 11.17 3.18
CA ILE A 76 3.32 11.14 2.86
C ILE A 76 2.73 9.74 2.77
N ALA A 77 3.58 8.74 2.51
CA ALA A 77 3.20 7.34 2.36
C ALA A 77 4.42 6.44 2.63
N GLN A 78 4.22 5.13 2.52
CA GLN A 78 5.30 4.16 2.52
C GLN A 78 5.12 3.16 1.37
N LEU A 79 6.22 2.71 0.79
CA LEU A 79 6.27 1.65 -0.21
C LEU A 79 6.60 0.32 0.46
N ILE A 80 5.69 -0.64 0.40
CA ILE A 80 5.92 -2.02 0.84
C ILE A 80 6.13 -2.86 -0.42
N VAL A 81 7.26 -3.57 -0.47
CA VAL A 81 7.58 -4.49 -1.57
C VAL A 81 7.09 -5.88 -1.17
N GLU A 82 5.98 -6.30 -1.77
CA GLU A 82 5.30 -7.54 -1.39
C GLU A 82 5.48 -8.60 -2.46
N LYS A 83 5.78 -9.82 -2.01
CA LYS A 83 5.91 -10.99 -2.89
C LYS A 83 4.52 -11.42 -3.35
N ILE A 84 4.41 -11.75 -4.63
CA ILE A 84 3.17 -12.22 -5.24
C ILE A 84 3.39 -13.56 -5.93
N ALA A 85 2.29 -14.28 -6.09
CA ALA A 85 2.17 -15.33 -7.09
C ALA A 85 1.42 -14.77 -8.30
N MET A 86 1.79 -15.19 -9.50
CA MET A 86 1.09 -14.88 -10.75
C MET A 86 0.56 -16.18 -11.35
N PRO A 87 -0.48 -16.79 -10.76
CA PRO A 87 -1.03 -18.06 -11.25
C PRO A 87 -1.80 -17.86 -12.56
N GLU A 88 -1.85 -18.90 -13.38
CA GLU A 88 -2.83 -18.99 -14.47
C GLU A 88 -4.22 -19.26 -13.89
N ILE A 89 -5.25 -18.72 -14.54
CA ILE A 89 -6.65 -18.88 -14.11
C ILE A 89 -7.22 -20.12 -14.77
N GLU A 90 -7.76 -21.03 -13.98
CA GLU A 90 -8.48 -22.22 -14.42
C GLU A 90 -9.93 -22.16 -13.89
N GLU A 91 -10.91 -22.30 -14.79
CA GLU A 91 -12.33 -22.34 -14.45
C GLU A 91 -12.76 -23.78 -14.14
N VAL A 92 -13.46 -23.99 -13.03
CA VAL A 92 -13.91 -25.32 -12.55
C VAL A 92 -15.37 -25.27 -12.10
N GLU A 93 -16.08 -26.40 -12.16
CA GLU A 93 -17.48 -26.49 -11.72
C GLU A 93 -17.64 -26.41 -10.19
N THR A 94 -16.70 -26.96 -9.44
CA THR A 94 -16.75 -27.02 -7.96
C THR A 94 -15.36 -26.82 -7.34
N LEU A 95 -15.34 -26.27 -6.12
CA LEU A 95 -14.13 -26.16 -5.27
C LEU A 95 -14.21 -27.15 -4.10
N ASP A 96 -13.07 -27.48 -3.52
CA ASP A 96 -12.99 -28.33 -2.32
C ASP A 96 -13.64 -27.66 -1.10
N ASP A 97 -14.25 -28.48 -0.23
CA ASP A 97 -14.81 -28.01 1.03
C ASP A 97 -13.71 -27.49 1.98
N THR A 98 -14.00 -26.41 2.71
CA THR A 98 -13.11 -25.85 3.74
C THR A 98 -13.85 -25.66 5.05
N GLU A 99 -13.13 -25.64 6.18
CA GLU A 99 -13.72 -25.34 7.49
C GLU A 99 -14.44 -23.98 7.53
N ARG A 100 -13.93 -22.99 6.78
CA ARG A 100 -14.58 -21.67 6.63
C ARG A 100 -15.88 -21.74 5.82
N GLY A 101 -15.96 -22.64 4.83
CA GLY A 101 -17.08 -22.76 3.91
C GLY A 101 -17.48 -21.43 3.27
N SER A 102 -18.77 -21.12 3.29
CA SER A 102 -19.33 -19.84 2.81
C SER A 102 -19.25 -18.69 3.82
N GLY A 103 -18.57 -18.88 4.96
CA GLY A 103 -18.48 -17.90 6.04
C GLY A 103 -17.61 -16.68 5.70
N GLY A 104 -18.25 -15.51 5.56
CA GLY A 104 -17.61 -14.20 5.40
C GLY A 104 -18.32 -13.10 6.19
N PHE A 105 -17.93 -11.83 6.01
CA PHE A 105 -18.64 -10.66 6.54
C PHE A 105 -18.92 -10.66 8.06
N GLY A 106 -17.98 -11.15 8.86
CA GLY A 106 -18.14 -11.22 10.32
C GLY A 106 -18.83 -12.48 10.81
N SER A 107 -18.85 -13.55 10.02
CA SER A 107 -19.36 -14.88 10.41
C SER A 107 -18.74 -15.44 11.70
N THR A 108 -17.55 -14.98 12.08
CA THR A 108 -16.86 -15.34 13.34
C THR A 108 -17.37 -14.58 14.56
N GLY A 109 -18.32 -13.65 14.39
CA GLY A 109 -18.80 -12.76 15.47
C GLY A 109 -17.75 -11.74 15.90
N GLY A 110 -17.87 -11.26 17.15
CA GLY A 110 -16.93 -10.30 17.76
C GLY A 110 -17.43 -8.85 17.87
N PHE A 111 -18.61 -8.56 17.32
CA PHE A 111 -19.30 -7.28 17.48
C PHE A 111 -20.75 -7.57 17.92
N ALA A 112 -21.22 -6.90 18.98
CA ALA A 112 -22.63 -7.00 19.36
C ALA A 112 -23.47 -6.42 18.21
N SER A 113 -24.29 -7.26 17.56
CA SER A 113 -25.27 -6.76 16.60
C SER A 113 -26.22 -5.84 17.34
N LYS A 114 -26.25 -4.55 16.95
CA LYS A 114 -27.26 -3.61 17.45
C LYS A 114 -28.63 -4.25 17.24
N PRO A 115 -29.52 -4.31 18.25
CA PRO A 115 -30.84 -4.87 18.07
C PRO A 115 -31.53 -4.11 16.93
N ALA A 116 -32.11 -4.86 16.00
CA ALA A 116 -32.92 -4.30 14.93
C ALA A 116 -34.01 -3.43 15.59
N ALA A 117 -34.11 -2.17 15.17
CA ALA A 117 -35.20 -1.31 15.61
C ALA A 117 -36.50 -1.99 15.16
N SER A 118 -37.31 -2.41 16.12
CA SER A 118 -38.70 -2.79 15.91
C SER A 118 -39.39 -1.62 15.23
N GLN A 119 -40.03 -1.90 14.08
CA GLN A 119 -40.91 -0.96 13.39
C GLN A 119 -42.08 -0.54 14.29
#